data_AF-A0A2H3KPB5-F1
#
_entry.id   AF-A0A2H3KPB5-F1
#
_cell.length_a   1.000
_cell.length_b   1.000
_cell.length_c   1.000
_cell.angle_alpha   90.00
_cell.angle_beta   90.00
_cell.angle_gamma   90.00
#
_symmetry.space_group_name_H-M   'P 1'
#
loop_
_entity.id
_entity.type
_entity.pdbx_description
1 polymer ?
#
loop_
_entity_poly.entity_id
_entity_poly.type
_entity_poly.pdbx_seq_one_letter_code
_entity_poly.pdbx_strand_id
1 'polypeptide(L)' 'MNKIFVFIRFFLGALQSIVDSMIAFSDTASLDNEFGLEIISWPFFISKVLIYSAIGGLIGFIIKKVFLILKK' A
#
# COMPACT_ATOMS: atom_id res chain seq x y z
N MET A 1 -22.45 4.42 1.35
CA MET A 1 -21.36 4.46 2.36
C MET A 1 -20.39 3.27 2.31
N ASN A 2 -20.83 2.01 2.29
CA ASN A 2 -19.91 0.85 2.46
C ASN A 2 -18.82 0.64 1.39
N LYS A 3 -19.03 1.06 0.12
CA LYS A 3 -18.02 0.92 -0.94
C LYS A 3 -16.86 1.93 -0.78
N ILE A 4 -17.15 3.10 -0.22
CA ILE A 4 -16.17 4.18 0.00
C ILE A 4 -15.13 3.75 1.04
N PHE A 5 -15.54 3.05 2.11
CA PHE A 5 -14.61 2.54 3.12
C PHE A 5 -13.63 1.49 2.58
N VAL A 6 -14.07 0.66 1.63
CA VAL A 6 -13.19 -0.32 0.97
C VAL A 6 -12.18 0.42 0.09
N PHE A 7 -12.62 1.45 -0.63
CA PHE A 7 -11.76 2.27 -1.48
C PHE A 7 -10.72 3.06 -0.68
N ILE A 8 -11.12 3.69 0.43
CA ILE A 8 -10.20 4.41 1.34
C ILE A 8 -9.14 3.46 1.90
N ARG A 9 -9.51 2.24 2.30
CA ARG A 9 -8.55 1.25 2.84
C ARG A 9 -7.58 0.73 1.79
N PHE A 10 -8.02 0.53 0.55
CA PHE A 10 -7.15 0.21 -0.57
C PHE A 10 -6.15 1.35 -0.84
N PHE A 11 -6.64 2.59 -0.86
CA PHE A 11 -5.82 3.78 -1.09
C PHE A 11 -4.79 4.00 0.02
N LEU A 12 -5.16 3.80 1.28
CA LEU A 12 -4.22 3.85 2.41
C LEU A 12 -3.14 2.76 2.32
N GLY A 13 -3.48 1.56 1.86
CA GLY A 13 -2.49 0.50 1.61
C GLY A 13 -1.50 0.86 0.49
N ALA A 14 -1.97 1.50 -0.58
CA ALA A 14 -1.10 2.01 -1.64
C ALA A 14 -0.19 3.14 -1.12
N LEU A 15 -0.73 4.06 -0.31
CA LEU A 15 0.04 5.16 0.27
C LEU A 15 1.13 4.64 1.22
N GLN A 16 0.79 3.66 2.06
CA GLN A 16 1.76 3.00 2.94
C GLN A 16 2.89 2.37 2.14
N SER A 17 2.60 1.72 1.00
CA SER A 17 3.63 1.16 0.13
C SER A 17 4.61 2.20 -0.40
N ILE A 18 4.11 3.38 -0.77
CA ILE A 18 4.95 4.47 -1.26
C ILE A 18 5.89 4.94 -0.15
N VAL A 19 5.36 5.15 1.05
CA VAL A 19 6.15 5.56 2.23
C VAL A 19 7.19 4.49 2.61
N ASP A 20 6.80 3.21 2.60
CA ASP A 20 7.69 2.09 2.91
C ASP A 20 8.87 2.02 1.94
N SER A 21 8.62 2.25 0.66
CA SER A 21 9.66 2.30 -0.37
C SER A 21 10.54 3.54 -0.30
N MET A 22 10.03 4.67 0.21
CA MET A 22 10.83 5.89 0.45
C MET A 22 11.75 5.77 1.68
N ILE A 23 11.36 4.99 2.68
CA ILE A 23 12.15 4.76 3.91
C ILE A 23 13.12 3.59 3.72
N ALA A 24 12.77 2.60 2.90
CA ALA A 24 13.64 1.48 2.58
C ALA A 24 14.80 1.93 1.68
N PHE A 25 15.93 2.25 2.31
CA PHE A 25 17.24 2.49 1.68
C PHE A 25 17.76 1.31 0.83
N SER A 26 17.12 0.13 0.87
CA SER A 26 17.42 -0.98 -0.05
C SER A 26 16.76 -0.83 -1.43
N ASP A 27 15.68 -0.06 -1.52
CA ASP A 27 14.87 0.10 -2.73
C ASP A 27 15.15 1.43 -3.44
N THR A 28 15.75 2.36 -2.71
CA THR A 28 16.13 3.70 -3.17
C THR A 28 17.62 3.92 -2.93
N ALA A 29 18.35 4.35 -3.96
CA ALA A 29 19.71 4.84 -3.80
C ALA A 29 19.63 6.35 -3.59
N SER A 30 20.41 6.85 -2.63
CA SER A 30 20.74 8.27 -2.56
C SER A 30 21.59 8.62 -3.78
N LEU A 31 21.07 9.47 -4.66
CA LEU A 31 21.81 10.01 -5.81
C LEU A 31 22.00 11.50 -5.62
N ASP A 32 23.13 12.01 -6.11
CA ASP A 32 23.49 13.44 -6.14
C ASP A 32 22.65 14.26 -7.17
N ASN A 33 21.37 13.93 -7.34
CA ASN A 33 20.44 14.61 -8.24
C ASN A 33 19.46 15.50 -7.44
N GLU A 34 18.79 16.47 -8.09
CA GLU A 34 17.95 17.52 -7.47
C GLU A 34 16.91 17.06 -6.42
N PHE A 35 16.47 15.79 -6.47
CA PHE A 35 15.49 15.22 -5.54
C PHE A 35 16.06 14.20 -4.54
N GLY A 36 17.35 13.85 -4.62
CA GLY A 36 18.09 13.08 -3.61
C GLY A 36 17.76 11.58 -3.46
N LEU A 37 16.73 11.07 -4.15
CA LEU A 37 16.28 9.67 -4.06
C LEU A 37 15.81 9.15 -5.43
N GLU A 38 16.36 8.03 -5.88
CA GLU A 38 15.88 7.31 -7.08
C GLU A 38 15.54 5.85 -6.74
N ILE A 39 14.38 5.40 -7.22
CA ILE A 39 13.95 4.00 -7.11
C ILE A 39 14.78 3.17 -8.08
N ILE A 40 15.68 2.33 -7.55
CA ILE A 40 16.64 1.55 -8.35
C ILE A 40 15.92 0.40 -9.09
N SER A 41 14.88 -0.17 -8.46
CA SER A 41 14.16 -1.33 -8.97
C SER A 41 12.66 -1.07 -9.07
N TRP A 42 12.26 -0.42 -10.16
CA TRP A 42 10.85 -0.20 -10.50
C TRP A 42 9.99 -1.47 -10.52
N PRO A 43 10.46 -2.63 -11.03
CA PRO A 43 9.66 -3.87 -10.99
C PRO A 43 9.39 -4.35 -9.55
N PHE A 44 10.36 -4.17 -8.66
CA PHE A 44 10.22 -4.53 -7.25
C PHE A 44 9.25 -3.58 -6.52
N PHE A 45 9.36 -2.27 -6.79
CA PHE A 45 8.44 -1.26 -6.29
C PHE A 45 6.99 -1.54 -6.72
N ILE A 46 6.76 -1.77 -8.01
CA ILE A 46 5.42 -2.09 -8.55
C ILE A 46 4.86 -3.36 -7.90
N SER A 47 5.70 -4.39 -7.74
CA SER A 47 5.29 -5.64 -7.08
C SER A 47 4.90 -5.43 -5.62
N LYS A 48 5.66 -4.63 -4.87
CA LYS A 48 5.33 -4.24 -3.49
C LYS A 48 4.01 -3.50 -3.39
N VAL A 49 3.79 -2.51 -4.26
CA VAL A 49 2.54 -1.74 -4.31
C VAL A 49 1.36 -2.67 -4.55
N LEU A 50 1.45 -3.56 -5.54
CA LEU A 50 0.38 -4.53 -5.82
C LEU A 50 0.10 -5.46 -4.64
N ILE A 51 1.14 -5.99 -3.99
CA ILE A 51 1.00 -6.90 -2.83
C ILE A 51 0.35 -6.15 -1.66
N TYR A 52 0.86 -4.98 -1.30
CA TYR A 52 0.33 -4.22 -0.16
C TYR A 52 -1.08 -3.68 -0.42
N SER A 53 -1.40 -3.26 -1.64
CA SER A 53 -2.76 -2.93 -2.04
C SER A 53 -3.70 -4.14 -1.97
N ALA A 54 -3.26 -5.34 -2.38
CA ALA A 54 -4.04 -6.56 -2.28
C ALA A 54 -4.29 -6.97 -0.82
N ILE A 55 -3.27 -6.90 0.03
CA ILE A 55 -3.39 -7.15 1.48
C ILE A 55 -4.39 -6.18 2.11
N GLY A 56 -4.27 -4.88 1.82
CA GLY A 56 -5.21 -3.86 2.33
C GLY A 56 -6.66 -4.13 1.89
N GLY A 57 -6.86 -4.53 0.63
CA GLY A 57 -8.16 -4.94 0.12
C GLY A 57 -8.74 -6.18 0.83
N LEU A 58 -7.91 -7.22 1.03
CA LEU A 58 -8.28 -8.45 1.73
C LEU A 58 -8.67 -8.18 3.19
N ILE A 59 -7.88 -7.41 3.92
CA ILE A 59 -8.17 -7.01 5.31
C ILE A 59 -9.49 -6.24 5.36
N GLY A 60 -9.71 -5.30 4.44
CA GLY A 60 -10.97 -4.56 4.33
C GLY A 60 -12.19 -5.48 4.10
N PHE A 61 -12.02 -6.50 3.26
CA PHE A 61 -13.06 -7.50 3.00
C PHE A 61 -13.35 -8.39 4.22
N ILE A 62 -12.32 -8.86 4.91
CA ILE A 62 -12.45 -9.68 6.13
C ILE A 62 -13.17 -8.90 7.22
N ILE A 63 -12.75 -7.66 7.49
CA ILE A 63 -13.38 -6.80 8.50
C ILE A 63 -14.86 -6.58 8.19
N LYS A 64 -15.21 -6.36 6.91
CA LYS A 64 -16.60 -6.26 6.49
C LYS A 64 -17.40 -7.54 6.79
N LYS A 65 -16.85 -8.72 6.49
CA LYS A 65 -17.51 -10.00 6.80
C LYS A 65 -17.70 -10.20 8.30
N VAL A 66 -16.67 -9.93 9.10
CA VAL A 66 -16.75 -10.04 10.57
C VAL A 66 -17.83 -9.12 11.13
N PHE A 67 -17.90 -7.86 10.68
CA PHE A 67 -18.91 -6.92 11.14
C PHE A 67 -20.34 -7.32 10.74
N LEU A 68 -20.52 -7.92 9.56
CA LEU A 68 -21.81 -8.46 9.11
C LEU A 68 -22.26 -9.66 9.96
N ILE A 69 -21.31 -10.52 10.37
CA ILE A 69 -21.59 -11.67 11.23
C ILE A 69 -21.95 -11.21 12.64
N LEU A 70 -21.21 -10.25 13.21
CA LEU A 70 -21.46 -9.72 14.56
C LEU A 70 -22.77 -8.93 14.70
N LYS A 71 -23.30 -8.41 13.59
CA LYS A 71 -24.56 -7.66 13.58
C LYS A 71 -25.79 -8.56 13.40
N LYS A 72 -25.58 -9.87 13.23
CA LYS A 72 -26.62 -10.89 13.04
C LYS A 72 -26.76 -11.70 14.31
#